data_AF-A0A240E4D3-F1
#
_entry.id   AF-A0A240E4D3-F1
#
_cell.length_a   1.000
_cell.length_b   1.000
_cell.length_c   1.000
_cell.angle_alpha   90.00
_cell.angle_beta   90.00
_cell.angle_gamma   90.00
#
_symmetry.space_group_name_H-M   'P 1'
#
loop_
_entity.id
_entity.type
_entity.pdbx_description
1 polymer ?
#
loop_
_entity_poly.entity_id
_entity_poly.type
_entity_poly.pdbx_seq_one_letter_code
_entity_poly.pdbx_strand_id
1 'polypeptide(L)' 'MSDLSIKQRVLQTIEKLPENVDIESMMYELYVLENIQKGQKDIQNHQIITVDQLLHDIESW' A
#
# COMPACT_ATOMS: atom_id res chain seq x y z
N MET A 1 1.01 -4.31 -19.20
CA MET A 1 2.22 -3.92 -18.44
C MET A 1 2.64 -5.15 -17.65
N SER A 2 3.90 -5.57 -17.75
CA SER A 2 4.38 -6.76 -17.01
C SER A 2 4.23 -6.54 -15.51
N ASP A 3 3.61 -7.49 -14.80
CA ASP A 3 3.54 -7.44 -13.34
C ASP A 3 4.95 -7.48 -12.76
N LEU A 4 5.38 -6.35 -12.19
CA LEU A 4 6.62 -6.26 -11.44
C LEU A 4 6.51 -7.13 -10.19
N SER A 5 7.54 -7.95 -9.93
CA SER A 5 7.67 -8.68 -8.67
C SER A 5 7.74 -7.71 -7.49
N ILE A 6 7.39 -8.19 -6.28
CA ILE A 6 7.49 -7.41 -5.05
C ILE A 6 8.87 -6.78 -4.87
N LYS A 7 9.93 -7.56 -5.15
CA LYS A 7 11.32 -7.08 -5.07
C LYS A 7 11.57 -5.90 -6.01
N GLN A 8 11.12 -6.00 -7.26
CA GLN A 8 11.30 -4.91 -8.24
C GLN A 8 10.53 -3.65 -7.86
N ARG A 9 9.31 -3.80 -7.33
CA ARG A 9 8.51 -2.66 -6.85
C ARG A 9 9.16 -1.96 -5.66
N VAL A 10 9.71 -2.73 -4.72
CA VAL A 10 10.47 -2.19 -3.57
C VAL A 10 11.69 -1.42 -4.07
N LEU A 11 12.50 -2.01 -4.95
CA LEU A 11 13.68 -1.34 -5.50
C LEU A 11 13.32 -0.03 -6.21
N GLN A 12 12.29 -0.02 -7.06
CA GLN A 12 11.83 1.19 -7.73
C GLN A 12 11.26 2.25 -6.77
N THR A 13 10.75 1.84 -5.61
CA THR A 13 10.26 2.77 -4.59
C THR A 13 11.46 3.42 -3.89
N ILE A 14 12.45 2.62 -3.51
CA ILE A 14 13.70 3.10 -2.88
C ILE A 14 14.48 4.02 -3.84
N GLU A 15 14.59 3.67 -5.12
CA GLU A 15 15.29 4.47 -6.14
C GLU A 15 14.71 5.89 -6.31
N LYS A 16 13.47 6.13 -5.90
CA LYS A 16 12.81 7.44 -6.00
C LYS A 16 12.97 8.30 -4.75
N LEU A 17 13.53 7.75 -3.67
CA LEU A 17 13.69 8.49 -2.43
C LEU A 17 14.82 9.52 -2.55
N PRO A 18 14.73 10.66 -1.85
CA PRO A 18 15.82 11.62 -1.75
C PRO A 18 17.07 10.97 -1.13
N GLU A 19 18.27 11.35 -1.58
CA GLU A 19 19.55 10.84 -1.05
C GLU A 19 19.73 11.10 0.46
N ASN A 20 19.06 12.11 1.01
CA ASN A 20 19.12 12.49 2.42
C ASN A 20 17.94 11.94 3.26
N VAL A 21 17.17 10.99 2.72
CA VAL A 21 16.05 10.36 3.44
C VAL A 21 16.56 9.60 4.68
N ASP A 22 15.85 9.72 5.79
CA ASP A 22 16.13 8.94 6.99
C ASP A 22 15.48 7.54 6.94
N ILE A 23 15.89 6.66 7.86
CA ILE A 23 15.42 5.28 7.92
C ILE A 23 13.92 5.20 8.21
N GLU A 24 13.41 6.08 9.08
CA GLU A 24 11.99 6.08 9.46
C GLU A 24 11.10 6.37 8.24
N SER A 25 11.47 7.39 7.47
CA SER A 25 10.79 7.77 6.24
C SER A 25 10.89 6.66 5.18
N MET A 26 12.06 6.03 5.03
CA MET A 26 12.20 4.86 4.14
C MET A 26 11.25 3.72 4.53
N MET A 27 11.15 3.41 5.82
CA MET A 27 10.25 2.36 6.31
C MET A 27 8.78 2.73 6.11
N TYR A 28 8.41 3.99 6.32
CA TYR A 28 7.05 4.46 6.10
C TYR A 28 6.62 4.28 4.64
N GLU A 29 7.49 4.62 3.69
CA GLU A 29 7.24 4.43 2.25
C GLU A 29 7.02 2.95 1.90
N LEU A 30 7.81 2.04 2.49
CA LEU A 30 7.62 0.60 2.31
C LEU A 30 6.32 0.10 2.95
N TYR A 31 5.92 0.63 4.10
CA TYR A 31 4.65 0.31 4.75
C TYR A 31 3.45 0.74 3.89
N VAL A 32 3.49 1.95 3.33
CA VAL A 32 2.47 2.44 2.40
C VAL A 32 2.40 1.56 1.15
N LEU A 33 3.56 1.18 0.58
CA LEU A 33 3.61 0.26 -0.56
C LEU A 33 2.95 -1.09 -0.25
N GLU A 34 3.21 -1.66 0.94
CA GLU A 34 2.57 -2.90 1.39
C GLU A 34 1.04 -2.75 1.50
N ASN A 35 0.56 -1.64 2.07
CA ASN A 35 -0.87 -1.38 2.20
C ASN A 35 -1.58 -1.28 0.83
N ILE A 36 -0.94 -0.64 -0.16
CA ILE A 36 -1.47 -0.58 -1.53
C ILE A 36 -1.60 -1.98 -2.13
N GLN A 37 -0.59 -2.84 -1.93
CA GLN A 37 -0.62 -4.21 -2.44
C GLN A 37 -1.70 -5.07 -1.78
N LYS A 38 -1.89 -4.92 -0.46
CA LYS A 38 -2.98 -5.58 0.27
C LYS A 38 -4.33 -5.14 -0.29
N GLY A 39 -4.56 -3.84 -0.45
CA GLY A 39 -5.80 -3.33 -1.04
C GLY A 39 -6.04 -3.83 -2.47
N GLN A 40 -5.00 -3.91 -3.31
CA GLN A 40 -5.13 -4.49 -4.66
C GLN A 40 -5.50 -5.97 -4.63
N LYS A 41 -4.94 -6.74 -3.70
CA LYS A 41 -5.26 -8.15 -3.51
C LYS A 41 -6.68 -8.33 -2.99
N ASP A 42 -7.13 -7.47 -2.08
CA ASP A 42 -8.49 -7.50 -1.54
C ASP A 42 -9.52 -7.24 -2.67
N ILE A 43 -9.23 -6.29 -3.58
CA ILE A 43 -10.04 -6.07 -4.78
C ILE A 43 -10.11 -7.34 -5.65
N GLN A 44 -8.97 -7.98 -5.93
CA GLN A 44 -8.91 -9.21 -6.73
C GLN A 44 -9.70 -10.37 -6.08
N ASN A 45 -9.68 -10.44 -4.75
CA ASN A 45 -10.39 -11.44 -3.97
C ASN A 45 -11.87 -11.09 -3.71
N HIS A 46 -12.37 -9.98 -4.26
CA HIS A 46 -13.72 -9.46 -3.98
C HIS A 46 -13.98 -9.18 -2.48
N GLN A 47 -12.92 -8.88 -1.72
CA GLN A 47 -12.96 -8.49 -0.31
C GLN A 47 -13.10 -6.97 -0.19
N ILE A 48 -14.23 -6.44 -0.66
CA ILE A 48 -14.52 -5.00 -0.68
C ILE A 48 -15.82 -4.71 0.07
N ILE A 49 -15.91 -3.52 0.65
CA ILE A 49 -17.13 -3.00 1.27
C ILE A 49 -17.60 -1.74 0.55
N THR A 50 -18.88 -1.42 0.66
CA THR A 50 -19.42 -0.15 0.14
C THR A 50 -19.03 1.01 1.05
N VAL A 51 -19.12 2.23 0.53
CA VAL A 51 -18.94 3.45 1.33
C VAL A 51 -19.92 3.49 2.49
N ASP A 52 -21.18 3.11 2.29
CA ASP A 52 -22.20 3.09 3.34
C ASP A 52 -21.83 2.10 4.47
N GLN A 53 -21.34 0.91 4.11
CA GLN A 53 -20.87 -0.07 5.09
C GLN A 53 -19.66 0.46 5.88
N LEU A 54 -18.69 1.10 5.19
CA LEU A 54 -17.53 1.69 5.84
C LEU A 54 -17.93 2.79 6.85
N LEU A 55 -18.84 3.68 6.47
CA LEU A 55 -19.31 4.75 7.35
C LEU A 55 -20.01 4.18 8.60
N HIS A 56 -20.83 3.15 8.43
CA HIS A 56 -21.47 2.46 9.55
C HIS A 56 -20.46 1.79 10.50
N ASP A 57 -19.42 1.16 9.95
CA ASP A 57 -18.38 0.51 10.73
C ASP A 57 -17.59 1.54 11.56
N ILE A 58 -17.26 2.71 10.98
CA ILE A 58 -16.53 3.80 11.66
C ILE A 58 -17.34 4.41 12.83
N GLU A 59 -18.66 4.55 12.68
CA GLU A 59 -19.53 5.05 13.75
C GLU A 59 -19.57 4.12 14.98
N SER A 60 -19.20 2.85 14.80
CA SER A 60 -19.24 1.81 15.83
C SER A 60 -17.94 1.67 16.63
N TRP A 61 -16.92 2.49 16.34
CA TRP A 61 -15.60 2.51 17.00
C TRP A 61 -15.51 3.63 18.04
#